data_AF-A0A3R7KA93-F1
#
_entry.id   AF-A0A3R7KA93-F1
#
_cell.length_a   1.000
_cell.length_b   1.000
_cell.length_c   1.000
_cell.angle_alpha   90.00
_cell.angle_beta   90.00
_cell.angle_gamma   90.00
#
_symmetry.space_group_name_H-M   'P 1'
#
loop_
_entity.id
_entity.type
_entity.pdbx_description
1 polymer ?
#
loop_
_entity_poly.entity_id
_entity_poly.type
_entity_poly.pdbx_seq_one_letter_code
_entity_poly.pdbx_strand_id
1 'polypeptide(L)'
;MDRFLEQSQTQSKPDKPNTLALETHVTEFFVWFKTYFVEYLQCQHEVKATVLLPLLSLSASTKQQILGVYQDIAQMLTQIQQLERALCLNRTLHATLNMEEATLHPAMSAAFTEHAFQSHIMPRVFRSIRSKRVVVPWIVERSKMWGGVAEQRTIQGMLPFSAKFLYRKIWRPYFMSNVAVAMKNLDEFVSSTDSNSHASNSSLYSERNGEMCSIM
;
A
#
# COMPACT_ATOMS: atom_id res chain seq x y z
N MET A 1 16.62 26.88 2.75
CA MET A 1 15.22 26.46 2.95
C MET A 1 15.05 25.11 2.29
N ASP A 2 14.76 24.10 3.09
CA ASP A 2 14.63 22.71 2.65
C ASP A 2 13.39 22.50 1.79
N ARG A 3 13.61 22.26 0.49
CA ARG A 3 12.54 21.93 -0.48
C ARG A 3 11.86 20.60 -0.19
N PHE A 4 12.47 19.75 0.66
CA PHE A 4 11.87 18.53 1.18
C PHE A 4 10.66 18.83 2.09
N LEU A 5 10.71 19.95 2.83
CA LEU A 5 9.69 20.31 3.81
C LEU A 5 8.40 20.85 3.15
N GLU A 6 8.51 21.65 2.10
CA GLU A 6 7.31 22.27 1.48
C GLU A 6 6.39 21.24 0.82
N GLN A 7 6.94 20.16 0.24
CA GLN A 7 6.14 19.11 -0.39
C GLN A 7 5.54 18.12 0.62
N SER A 8 6.24 17.80 1.71
CA SER A 8 5.68 16.96 2.78
C SER A 8 4.67 17.72 3.66
N GLN A 9 4.83 19.04 3.83
CA GLN A 9 3.89 19.86 4.60
C GLN A 9 2.61 20.17 3.83
N THR A 10 2.66 20.35 2.50
CA THR A 10 1.46 20.61 1.68
C THR A 10 0.49 19.45 1.61
N GLN A 11 0.92 18.22 1.95
CA GLN A 11 0.06 17.03 1.95
C GLN A 11 -0.53 16.67 3.33
N SER A 12 -0.33 17.51 4.35
CA SER A 12 -0.77 17.21 5.73
C SER A 12 -1.73 18.24 6.32
N LYS A 13 -2.89 18.40 5.68
CA LYS A 13 -4.10 18.79 6.41
C LYS A 13 -5.11 17.64 6.31
N PRO A 14 -5.12 16.69 7.26
CA PRO A 14 -6.18 15.71 7.32
C PRO A 14 -7.38 16.35 8.00
N ASP A 15 -8.56 16.15 7.44
CA ASP A 15 -9.84 16.26 8.15
C ASP A 15 -9.89 15.17 9.23
N LYS A 16 -9.22 15.43 10.36
CA LYS A 16 -8.87 14.47 11.41
C LYS A 16 -10.01 13.76 12.18
N PRO A 17 -11.26 14.25 12.29
CA PRO A 17 -12.26 13.53 13.08
C PRO A 17 -12.95 12.38 12.33
N ASN A 18 -13.15 12.49 11.02
CA ASN A 18 -13.94 11.50 10.27
C ASN A 18 -13.16 10.22 9.93
N THR A 19 -11.84 10.30 9.77
CA THR A 19 -11.01 9.14 9.41
C THR A 19 -10.84 8.17 10.58
N LEU A 20 -10.66 8.66 11.81
CA LEU A 20 -10.53 7.84 13.02
C LEU A 20 -11.82 7.08 13.34
N ALA A 21 -12.97 7.73 13.15
CA ALA A 21 -14.28 7.08 13.32
C ALA A 21 -14.47 5.95 12.29
N LEU A 22 -14.13 6.20 11.03
CA LEU A 22 -14.21 5.20 9.96
C LEU A 22 -13.29 4.01 10.24
N GLU A 23 -12.06 4.23 10.71
CA GLU A 23 -11.12 3.16 11.05
C GLU A 23 -11.59 2.28 12.21
N THR A 24 -12.19 2.90 13.21
CA THR A 24 -12.79 2.20 14.35
C THR A 24 -13.94 1.32 13.88
N HIS A 25 -14.85 1.87 13.06
CA HIS A 25 -15.96 1.10 12.48
C HIS A 25 -15.49 -0.05 11.59
N VAL A 26 -14.44 0.15 10.79
CA VAL A 26 -13.86 -0.93 9.97
C VAL A 26 -13.31 -2.05 10.85
N THR A 27 -12.63 -1.70 11.94
CA THR A 27 -12.07 -2.68 12.88
C THR A 27 -13.20 -3.47 13.57
N GLU A 28 -14.20 -2.77 14.09
CA GLU A 28 -15.39 -3.37 14.70
C GLU A 28 -16.14 -4.28 13.72
N PHE A 29 -16.31 -3.84 12.47
CA PHE A 29 -16.90 -4.64 11.41
C PHE A 29 -16.13 -5.95 11.20
N PHE A 30 -14.80 -5.91 11.08
CA PHE A 30 -14.03 -7.12 10.85
C PHE A 30 -14.01 -8.06 12.07
N VAL A 31 -14.05 -7.52 13.29
CA VAL A 31 -14.25 -8.31 14.50
C VAL A 31 -15.61 -9.02 14.43
N TRP A 32 -16.69 -8.29 14.20
CA TRP A 32 -18.03 -8.87 14.06
C TRP A 32 -18.10 -9.90 12.92
N PHE A 33 -17.52 -9.58 11.76
CA PHE A 33 -17.50 -10.43 10.58
C PHE A 33 -16.83 -11.77 10.88
N LYS A 34 -15.67 -11.75 11.54
CA LYS A 34 -14.93 -12.97 11.90
C LYS A 34 -15.65 -13.76 13.00
N THR A 35 -16.13 -13.08 14.04
CA THR A 35 -16.73 -13.74 15.21
C THR A 35 -18.11 -14.32 14.93
N TYR A 36 -18.93 -13.63 14.14
CA TYR A 36 -20.33 -14.00 13.97
C TYR A 36 -20.66 -14.44 12.55
N PHE A 37 -20.27 -13.67 11.53
CA PHE A 37 -20.69 -13.94 10.16
C PHE A 37 -20.00 -15.18 9.55
N VAL A 38 -18.68 -15.28 9.70
CA VAL A 38 -17.91 -16.45 9.25
C VAL A 38 -18.36 -17.71 9.98
N GLU A 39 -18.49 -17.63 11.31
CA GLU A 39 -18.96 -18.74 12.14
C GLU A 39 -20.37 -19.19 11.75
N TYR A 40 -21.28 -18.23 11.53
CA TYR A 40 -22.61 -18.52 11.03
C TYR A 40 -22.58 -19.27 9.69
N LEU A 41 -21.78 -18.82 8.72
CA LEU A 41 -21.67 -19.49 7.42
C LEU A 41 -21.07 -20.90 7.52
N GLN A 42 -20.11 -21.10 8.41
CA GLN A 42 -19.53 -22.42 8.69
C GLN A 42 -20.59 -23.35 9.30
N CYS A 43 -21.33 -22.89 10.31
CA CYS A 43 -22.43 -23.64 10.89
C CYS A 43 -23.53 -23.95 9.86
N GLN A 44 -23.89 -22.98 9.01
CA GLN A 44 -24.84 -23.17 7.91
C GLN A 44 -24.37 -24.23 6.91
N HIS A 45 -23.08 -24.27 6.60
CA HIS A 45 -22.49 -25.31 5.76
C HIS A 45 -22.55 -26.66 6.46
N GLU A 46 -22.09 -26.75 7.71
CA GLU A 46 -22.04 -27.99 8.48
C GLU A 46 -23.43 -28.61 8.64
N VAL A 47 -24.42 -27.84 9.08
CA VAL A 47 -25.80 -28.31 9.23
C VAL A 47 -26.35 -28.81 7.89
N LYS A 48 -26.12 -28.08 6.80
CA LYS A 48 -26.62 -28.52 5.49
C LYS A 48 -25.88 -29.75 4.98
N ALA A 49 -24.56 -29.78 5.06
CA ALA A 49 -23.73 -30.85 4.53
C ALA A 49 -23.89 -32.16 5.31
N THR A 50 -23.91 -32.08 6.65
CA THR A 50 -23.85 -33.25 7.53
C THR A 50 -25.21 -33.72 8.02
N VAL A 51 -26.18 -32.80 8.15
CA VAL A 51 -27.51 -33.14 8.70
C VAL A 51 -28.56 -33.16 7.60
N LEU A 52 -28.73 -32.06 6.85
CA LEU A 52 -29.89 -31.92 5.96
C LEU A 52 -29.72 -32.67 4.63
N LEU A 53 -28.62 -32.45 3.90
CA LEU A 53 -28.41 -33.05 2.57
C LEU A 53 -28.48 -34.59 2.58
N PRO A 54 -27.99 -35.32 3.60
CA PRO A 54 -28.16 -36.77 3.67
C PRO A 54 -29.63 -37.21 3.75
N LEU A 55 -30.47 -36.43 4.44
CA LEU A 55 -31.88 -36.75 4.69
C LEU A 55 -32.81 -36.35 3.53
N LEU A 56 -32.35 -35.47 2.64
CA LEU A 56 -33.15 -34.99 1.51
C LEU A 56 -33.01 -35.91 0.29
N SER A 57 -34.14 -36.22 -0.35
CA SER A 57 -34.22 -37.00 -1.59
C SER A 57 -33.90 -36.13 -2.83
N LEU A 58 -32.72 -35.51 -2.83
CA LEU A 58 -32.20 -34.72 -3.96
C LEU A 58 -31.28 -35.56 -4.85
N SER A 59 -31.14 -35.17 -6.11
CA SER A 59 -30.15 -35.76 -7.01
C SER A 59 -28.73 -35.51 -6.51
N ALA A 60 -27.81 -36.43 -6.81
CA ALA A 60 -26.40 -36.28 -6.42
C ALA A 60 -25.77 -34.99 -6.98
N SER A 61 -26.12 -34.61 -8.21
CA SER A 61 -25.63 -33.39 -8.84
C SER A 61 -26.08 -32.13 -8.10
N THR A 62 -27.34 -32.05 -7.66
CA THR A 62 -27.83 -30.91 -6.88
C THR A 62 -27.14 -30.83 -5.52
N LYS A 63 -26.94 -31.97 -4.83
CA LYS A 63 -26.20 -31.99 -3.57
C LYS A 63 -24.76 -31.50 -3.76
N GLN A 64 -24.08 -31.94 -4.82
CA GLN A 64 -22.73 -31.50 -5.15
C GLN A 64 -22.68 -30.01 -5.50
N GLN A 65 -23.64 -29.48 -6.26
CA GLN A 65 -23.71 -28.05 -6.56
C GLN A 65 -23.83 -27.20 -5.29
N ILE A 66 -24.70 -27.59 -4.37
CA ILE A 66 -24.87 -26.89 -3.08
C ILE A 66 -23.55 -26.89 -2.29
N LEU A 67 -22.87 -28.05 -2.20
CA LEU A 67 -21.58 -28.14 -1.52
C LEU A 67 -20.50 -27.31 -2.23
N GLY A 68 -20.49 -27.26 -3.56
CA GLY A 68 -19.60 -26.42 -4.34
C GLY A 68 -19.76 -24.94 -4.01
N VAL A 69 -21.01 -24.46 -3.90
CA VAL A 69 -21.27 -23.06 -3.50
C VAL A 69 -20.69 -22.75 -2.11
N TYR A 70 -20.79 -23.67 -1.14
CA TYR A 70 -20.17 -23.45 0.17
C TYR A 70 -18.64 -23.43 0.12
N GLN A 71 -18.02 -24.23 -0.76
CA GLN A 71 -16.57 -24.17 -0.97
C GLN A 71 -16.15 -22.83 -1.57
N ASP A 72 -16.89 -22.33 -2.56
CA ASP A 72 -16.62 -21.02 -3.18
C ASP A 72 -16.75 -19.88 -2.17
N ILE A 73 -17.80 -19.92 -1.33
CA ILE A 73 -17.98 -18.98 -0.21
C ILE A 73 -16.79 -19.04 0.74
N ALA A 74 -16.34 -20.23 1.15
CA ALA A 74 -15.20 -20.38 2.06
C ALA A 74 -13.89 -19.80 1.47
N GLN A 75 -13.67 -19.98 0.16
CA GLN A 75 -12.53 -19.36 -0.52
C GLN A 75 -12.61 -17.83 -0.52
N MET A 76 -13.79 -17.28 -0.80
CA MET A 76 -14.01 -15.83 -0.79
C MET A 76 -13.79 -15.22 0.59
N LEU A 77 -14.27 -15.87 1.66
CA LEU A 77 -14.02 -15.43 3.04
C LEU A 77 -12.53 -15.40 3.37
N THR A 78 -11.77 -16.38 2.90
CA THR A 78 -10.31 -16.43 3.09
C THR A 78 -9.62 -15.26 2.40
N GLN A 79 -10.03 -14.91 1.19
CA GLN A 79 -9.49 -13.76 0.45
C GLN A 79 -9.79 -12.44 1.17
N ILE A 80 -11.01 -12.25 1.67
CA ILE A 80 -11.40 -11.06 2.44
C ILE A 80 -10.51 -10.90 3.68
N GLN A 81 -10.24 -11.99 4.41
CA GLN A 81 -9.35 -11.96 5.57
C GLN A 81 -7.89 -11.64 5.21
N GLN A 82 -7.41 -12.09 4.05
CA GLN A 82 -6.07 -11.73 3.57
C GLN A 82 -5.97 -10.24 3.24
N LEU A 83 -6.99 -9.68 2.59
CA LEU A 83 -7.07 -8.25 2.29
C LEU A 83 -7.10 -7.40 3.58
N GLU A 84 -7.86 -7.82 4.60
CA GLU A 84 -7.87 -7.16 5.91
C GLU A 84 -6.46 -7.09 6.51
N ARG A 85 -5.73 -8.22 6.52
CA ARG A 85 -4.36 -8.27 7.06
C ARG A 85 -3.40 -7.36 6.30
N ALA A 86 -3.51 -7.33 4.97
CA ALA A 86 -2.69 -6.46 4.13
C ALA A 86 -2.95 -4.97 4.44
N LEU A 87 -4.22 -4.58 4.58
CA LEU A 87 -4.61 -3.23 4.97
C LEU A 87 -4.11 -2.86 6.36
N CYS A 88 -4.23 -3.77 7.34
CA CYS A 88 -3.73 -3.55 8.70
C CYS A 88 -2.21 -3.33 8.71
N LEU A 89 -1.45 -4.18 8.03
CA LEU A 89 0.00 -4.03 7.91
C LEU A 89 0.38 -2.68 7.30
N ASN A 90 -0.27 -2.30 6.20
CA ASN A 90 -0.02 -1.03 5.52
C ASN A 90 -0.26 0.15 6.47
N ARG A 91 -1.37 0.16 7.21
CA ARG A 91 -1.67 1.20 8.21
C ARG A 91 -0.62 1.25 9.33
N THR A 92 -0.28 0.12 9.93
CA THR A 92 0.72 0.07 11.01
C THR A 92 2.07 0.57 10.52
N LEU A 93 2.47 0.21 9.29
CA LEU A 93 3.70 0.71 8.69
C LEU A 93 3.66 2.23 8.51
N HIS A 94 2.59 2.78 7.93
CA HIS A 94 2.47 4.23 7.77
C HIS A 94 2.45 4.97 9.11
N ALA A 95 1.69 4.49 10.09
CA ALA A 95 1.65 5.10 11.41
C ALA A 95 3.04 5.09 12.08
N THR A 96 3.76 3.97 12.00
CA THR A 96 5.10 3.82 12.57
C THR A 96 6.10 4.73 11.88
N LEU A 97 6.12 4.75 10.54
CA LEU A 97 7.02 5.61 9.77
C LEU A 97 6.72 7.09 9.98
N ASN A 98 5.44 7.48 10.06
CA ASN A 98 5.07 8.86 10.34
C ASN A 98 5.47 9.29 11.76
N MET A 99 5.32 8.39 12.74
CA MET A 99 5.78 8.66 14.11
C MET A 99 7.30 8.76 14.17
N GLU A 100 8.02 7.87 13.50
CA GLU A 100 9.48 7.91 13.39
C GLU A 100 9.91 9.23 12.76
N GLU A 101 9.34 9.63 11.62
CA GLU A 101 9.68 10.90 10.98
C GLU A 101 9.39 12.10 11.90
N ALA A 102 8.21 12.15 12.53
CA ALA A 102 7.82 13.25 13.39
C ALA A 102 8.68 13.39 14.66
N THR A 103 9.30 12.30 15.12
CA THR A 103 10.09 12.28 16.38
C THR A 103 11.59 12.28 16.13
N LEU A 104 12.05 11.46 15.19
CA LEU A 104 13.46 11.28 14.87
C LEU A 104 14.01 12.49 14.11
N HIS A 105 13.24 13.10 13.20
CA HIS A 105 13.73 14.25 12.45
C HIS A 105 14.06 15.45 13.35
N PRO A 106 13.16 15.95 14.23
CA PRO A 106 13.51 17.03 15.15
C PRO A 106 14.68 16.68 16.07
N ALA A 107 14.74 15.43 16.54
CA ALA A 107 15.82 14.96 17.41
C ALA A 107 17.19 14.95 16.69
N MET A 108 17.23 14.48 15.44
CA MET A 108 18.46 14.50 14.63
C MET A 108 18.89 15.92 14.29
N SER A 109 17.96 16.78 13.89
CA SER A 109 18.23 18.18 13.55
C SER A 109 18.69 19.00 14.76
N ALA A 110 18.24 18.64 15.98
CA ALA A 110 18.74 19.23 17.21
C ALA A 110 20.13 18.70 17.61
N ALA A 111 20.42 17.42 17.32
CA ALA A 111 21.65 16.76 17.75
C ALA A 111 22.84 16.97 16.80
N PHE A 112 22.60 17.19 15.51
CA PHE A 112 23.65 17.23 14.50
C PHE A 112 23.49 18.42 13.54
N THR A 113 24.61 19.05 13.18
CA THR A 113 24.65 19.91 12.00
C THR A 113 24.65 19.05 10.74
N GLU A 114 24.15 19.58 9.63
CA GLU A 114 24.09 18.87 8.35
C GLU A 114 25.46 18.29 7.95
N HIS A 115 26.52 19.09 8.07
CA HIS A 115 27.88 18.66 7.77
C HIS A 115 28.34 17.51 8.69
N ALA A 116 28.10 17.59 10.00
CA ALA A 116 28.48 16.56 10.96
C ALA A 116 27.69 15.25 10.74
N PHE A 117 26.41 15.37 10.38
CA PHE A 117 25.56 14.23 10.04
C PHE A 117 26.08 13.51 8.79
N GLN A 118 26.38 14.26 7.72
CA GLN A 118 26.89 13.72 6.46
C GLN A 118 28.29 13.10 6.62
N SER A 119 29.20 13.74 7.36
CA SER A 119 30.58 13.28 7.50
C SER A 119 30.73 12.10 8.46
N HIS A 120 29.90 12.00 9.51
CA HIS A 120 30.11 11.05 10.61
C HIS A 120 28.97 10.05 10.83
N ILE A 121 27.72 10.44 10.60
CA ILE A 121 26.54 9.60 10.88
C ILE A 121 26.15 8.77 9.66
N MET A 122 26.01 9.40 8.49
CA MET A 122 25.64 8.73 7.24
C MET A 122 26.52 7.50 6.91
N PRO A 123 27.86 7.54 7.02
CA PRO A 123 28.69 6.36 6.78
C PRO A 123 28.40 5.20 7.74
N ARG A 124 27.98 5.48 8.98
CA ARG A 124 27.62 4.46 9.96
C ARG A 124 26.25 3.85 9.66
N VAL A 125 25.28 4.67 9.28
CA VAL A 125 23.95 4.22 8.82
C VAL A 125 24.08 3.32 7.60
N PHE A 126 24.84 3.71 6.58
CA PHE A 126 25.07 2.86 5.40
C PHE A 126 25.78 1.54 5.73
N ARG A 127 26.61 1.51 6.78
CA ARG A 127 27.24 0.27 7.24
C ARG A 127 26.25 -0.65 7.96
N SER A 128 25.34 -0.08 8.78
CA SER A 128 24.41 -0.82 9.64
C SER A 128 23.18 -1.38 8.91
N ILE A 129 22.76 -0.79 7.77
CA ILE A 129 21.66 -1.32 6.96
C ILE A 129 21.97 -2.75 6.52
N ARG A 130 21.19 -3.74 6.99
CA ARG A 130 21.34 -5.17 6.61
C ARG A 130 20.84 -5.43 5.19
N SER A 131 19.77 -4.75 4.77
CA SER A 131 19.13 -4.92 3.46
C SER A 131 19.78 -4.06 2.37
N LYS A 132 21.08 -4.27 2.13
CA LYS A 132 21.88 -3.40 1.24
C LYS A 132 21.51 -3.51 -0.25
N ARG A 133 20.92 -4.64 -0.68
CA ARG A 133 20.63 -4.92 -2.10
C ARG A 133 19.54 -4.04 -2.70
N VAL A 134 18.65 -3.48 -1.88
CA VAL A 134 17.49 -2.71 -2.32
C VAL A 134 17.50 -1.31 -1.70
N VAL A 135 17.70 -1.21 -0.38
CA VAL A 135 17.62 0.07 0.33
C VAL A 135 18.74 1.02 -0.09
N VAL A 136 19.98 0.54 -0.22
CA VAL A 136 21.10 1.40 -0.61
C VAL A 136 20.94 1.92 -2.05
N PRO A 137 20.59 1.08 -3.05
CA PRO A 137 20.22 1.58 -4.36
C PRO A 137 19.05 2.55 -4.35
N TRP A 138 18.00 2.26 -3.59
CA TRP A 138 16.85 3.15 -3.47
C TRP A 138 17.24 4.54 -2.95
N ILE A 139 18.03 4.62 -1.86
CA ILE A 139 18.51 5.90 -1.31
C ILE A 139 19.32 6.67 -2.36
N VAL A 140 20.27 6.00 -3.03
CA VAL A 140 21.15 6.64 -4.02
C VAL A 140 20.39 7.07 -5.28
N GLU A 141 19.36 6.35 -5.70
CA GLU A 141 18.56 6.72 -6.88
C GLU A 141 17.53 7.80 -6.53
N ARG A 142 16.89 7.73 -5.36
CA ARG A 142 15.94 8.76 -4.90
C ARG A 142 16.64 10.08 -4.55
N SER A 143 17.92 10.06 -4.17
CA SER A 143 18.66 11.30 -3.92
C SER A 143 18.84 12.18 -5.16
N LYS A 144 18.67 11.60 -6.35
CA LYS A 144 18.62 12.37 -7.60
C LYS A 144 17.44 13.35 -7.63
N MET A 145 16.35 13.05 -6.92
CA MET A 145 15.22 13.96 -6.83
C MET A 145 15.48 15.17 -5.92
N TRP A 146 16.48 15.11 -5.04
CA TRP A 146 16.76 16.15 -4.04
C TRP A 146 17.66 17.26 -4.57
N GLY A 147 18.73 16.89 -5.29
CA GLY A 147 19.71 17.84 -5.83
C GLY A 147 20.27 17.40 -7.18
N GLY A 148 19.53 16.55 -7.89
CA GLY A 148 19.93 16.07 -9.21
C GLY A 148 21.13 15.12 -9.15
N VAL A 149 21.87 15.08 -10.26
CA VAL A 149 22.98 14.14 -10.45
C VAL A 149 24.17 14.47 -9.53
N ALA A 150 24.31 15.73 -9.09
CA ALA A 150 25.40 16.14 -8.22
C ALA A 150 25.29 15.48 -6.84
N GLU A 151 24.12 15.57 -6.22
CA GLU A 151 23.86 14.99 -4.90
C GLU A 151 23.90 13.46 -4.91
N GLN A 152 23.39 12.84 -5.98
CA GLN A 152 23.55 11.40 -6.22
C GLN A 152 25.02 10.96 -6.22
N ARG A 153 25.91 11.71 -6.87
CA ARG A 153 27.35 11.40 -6.86
C ARG A 153 27.97 11.58 -5.49
N THR A 154 27.56 12.58 -4.73
CA THR A 154 28.04 12.83 -3.36
C THR A 154 27.68 11.67 -2.43
N ILE A 155 26.41 11.24 -2.43
CA ILE A 155 25.93 10.13 -1.60
C ILE A 155 26.56 8.80 -2.05
N GLN A 156 26.70 8.57 -3.35
CA GLN A 156 27.46 7.43 -3.86
C GLN A 156 28.92 7.48 -3.41
N GLY A 157 29.50 8.67 -3.32
CA GLY A 157 30.85 8.94 -2.81
C GLY A 157 31.05 8.57 -1.35
N MET A 158 30.01 8.70 -0.53
CA MET A 158 30.01 8.35 0.91
C MET A 158 29.97 6.85 1.18
N LEU A 159 29.66 6.02 0.17
CA LEU A 159 29.66 4.57 0.33
C LEU A 159 31.07 4.02 0.58
N PRO A 160 31.25 3.09 1.54
CA PRO A 160 32.49 2.35 1.71
C PRO A 160 32.93 1.66 0.41
N PHE A 161 34.24 1.46 0.21
CA PHE A 161 34.79 0.87 -1.01
C PHE A 161 34.10 -0.44 -1.44
N SER A 162 33.89 -1.36 -0.49
CA SER A 162 33.18 -2.62 -0.74
C SER A 162 31.72 -2.41 -1.14
N ALA A 163 31.03 -1.43 -0.53
CA ALA A 163 29.66 -1.07 -0.88
C ALA A 163 29.58 -0.41 -2.27
N LYS A 164 30.59 0.38 -2.70
CA LYS A 164 30.64 0.94 -4.07
C LYS A 164 30.76 -0.16 -5.12
N PHE A 165 31.60 -1.17 -4.87
CA PHE A 165 31.72 -2.33 -5.75
C PHE A 165 30.39 -3.09 -5.85
N LEU A 166 29.81 -3.45 -4.70
CA LEU A 166 28.55 -4.18 -4.65
C LEU A 166 27.39 -3.38 -5.25
N TYR A 167 27.32 -2.07 -4.99
CA TYR A 167 26.34 -1.17 -5.60
C TYR A 167 26.44 -1.22 -7.13
N ARG A 168 27.64 -1.02 -7.69
CA ARG A 168 27.83 -0.98 -9.15
C ARG A 168 27.58 -2.33 -9.83
N LYS A 169 28.01 -3.43 -9.21
CA LYS A 169 28.04 -4.74 -9.86
C LYS A 169 26.87 -5.65 -9.53
N ILE A 170 26.21 -5.47 -8.38
CA ILE A 170 25.21 -6.42 -7.89
C ILE A 170 23.91 -5.71 -7.53
N TRP A 171 23.95 -4.68 -6.68
CA TRP A 171 22.73 -4.11 -6.10
C TRP A 171 21.98 -3.20 -7.08
N ARG A 172 22.68 -2.30 -7.80
CA ARG A 172 22.02 -1.40 -8.76
C ARG A 172 21.39 -2.15 -9.94
N PRO A 173 22.07 -3.11 -10.60
CA PRO A 173 21.43 -3.90 -11.65
C PRO A 173 20.19 -4.64 -11.14
N TYR A 174 20.29 -5.30 -9.99
CA TYR A 174 19.17 -6.01 -9.37
C TYR A 174 18.01 -5.08 -9.02
N PHE A 175 18.31 -3.92 -8.44
CA PHE A 175 17.31 -2.90 -8.10
C PHE A 175 16.61 -2.38 -9.35
N MET A 176 17.34 -2.06 -10.41
CA MET A 176 16.74 -1.55 -11.65
C MET A 176 15.86 -2.59 -12.35
N SER A 177 16.27 -3.86 -12.37
CA SER A 177 15.52 -4.91 -13.06
C SER A 177 14.29 -5.40 -12.30
N ASN A 178 14.32 -5.38 -10.96
CA ASN A 178 13.26 -6.00 -10.14
C ASN A 178 12.43 -5.00 -9.33
N VAL A 179 13.04 -3.91 -8.87
CA VAL A 179 12.40 -3.01 -7.90
C VAL A 179 11.98 -1.69 -8.54
N ALA A 180 12.86 -1.07 -9.33
CA ALA A 180 12.56 0.22 -9.97
C ALA A 180 11.36 0.15 -10.92
N VAL A 181 11.19 -0.97 -11.64
CA VAL A 181 10.01 -1.21 -12.50
C VAL A 181 8.74 -1.31 -11.66
N ALA A 182 8.77 -2.09 -10.57
CA ALA A 182 7.63 -2.22 -9.67
C ALA A 182 7.27 -0.88 -8.98
N MET A 183 8.27 -0.09 -8.61
CA MET A 183 8.07 1.24 -8.02
C MET A 183 7.48 2.24 -9.02
N LYS A 184 7.92 2.23 -10.28
CA LYS A 184 7.36 3.10 -11.31
C LYS A 184 5.88 2.79 -11.56
N ASN A 185 5.52 1.51 -11.57
CA ASN A 185 4.12 1.09 -11.70
C ASN A 185 3.27 1.51 -10.49
N LEU A 186 3.86 1.54 -9.28
CA LEU A 186 3.20 2.06 -8.08
C LEU A 186 2.98 3.58 -8.14
N ASP A 187 3.97 4.35 -8.58
CA ASP A 187 3.86 5.80 -8.74
C ASP A 187 2.79 6.16 -9.82
N GLU A 188 2.67 5.36 -10.88
CA GLU A 188 1.60 5.48 -11.89
C GLU A 188 0.20 5.12 -11.32
N PHE A 189 0.12 4.12 -10.44
CA PHE A 189 -1.13 3.70 -9.79
C PHE A 189 -1.66 4.75 -8.79
N VAL A 190 -0.76 5.36 -8.01
CA VAL A 190 -1.10 6.47 -7.10
C VAL A 190 -1.58 7.69 -7.89
N SER A 191 -0.88 8.07 -8.97
CA SER A 191 -1.28 9.20 -9.83
C SER A 191 -2.63 8.98 -10.52
N SER A 192 -2.95 7.73 -10.86
CA SER A 192 -4.24 7.34 -11.46
C SER A 192 -5.40 7.41 -10.47
N THR A 193 -5.12 7.21 -9.18
CA THR A 193 -6.12 7.27 -8.11
C THR A 193 -6.52 8.72 -7.81
N ASP A 194 -5.56 9.65 -7.83
CA ASP A 194 -5.80 11.09 -7.61
C ASP A 194 -6.49 11.77 -8.80
N SER A 195 -6.39 11.18 -10.00
CA SER A 195 -7.02 11.73 -11.21
C SER A 195 -8.52 11.39 -11.33
N ASN A 196 -9.03 10.45 -10.52
CA ASN A 196 -10.43 10.01 -10.58
C ASN A 196 -11.35 10.66 -9.52
N SER A 197 -10.82 11.52 -8.63
CA SER A 197 -11.62 12.23 -7.62
C SER A 197 -12.20 13.57 -8.09
N HIS A 198 -12.02 13.96 -9.35
CA HIS A 198 -12.60 15.18 -9.94
C HIS A 198 -13.31 14.92 -11.27
N ALA A 199 -14.34 14.07 -11.29
CA ALA A 199 -15.30 14.04 -12.39
C ALA A 199 -16.66 13.51 -11.92
N SER A 200 -17.29 14.15 -10.93
CA SER A 200 -18.69 13.87 -10.59
C SER A 200 -19.31 15.10 -9.93
N ASN A 201 -19.72 16.09 -10.75
CA ASN A 201 -20.98 16.82 -10.63
C ASN A 201 -20.97 18.09 -11.51
N SER A 202 -21.69 18.04 -12.63
CA SER A 202 -22.56 19.15 -13.02
C SER A 202 -23.75 18.60 -13.79
N SER A 203 -24.87 18.55 -13.09
CA SER A 203 -26.19 18.27 -13.60
C SER A 203 -26.82 19.49 -14.26
N LEU A 204 -27.67 19.24 -15.26
CA LEU A 204 -28.99 19.86 -15.54
C LEU A 204 -29.14 21.01 -16.58
N TYR A 205 -30.13 20.75 -17.48
CA TYR A 205 -30.97 21.61 -18.35
C TYR A 205 -30.38 22.20 -19.64
N SER A 206 -31.04 22.27 -20.82
CA SER A 206 -32.34 21.79 -21.34
C SER A 206 -32.35 21.91 -22.89
N GLU A 207 -33.20 21.10 -23.58
CA GLU A 207 -33.95 21.32 -24.85
C GLU A 207 -33.22 21.91 -26.10
N ARG A 208 -33.32 21.39 -27.34
CA ARG A 208 -34.53 21.07 -28.13
C ARG A 208 -34.14 20.59 -29.55
N ASN A 209 -35.08 19.88 -30.19
CA ASN A 209 -35.33 19.69 -31.64
C ASN A 209 -34.69 18.53 -32.44
N GLY A 210 -35.58 17.61 -32.85
CA GLY A 210 -35.66 16.92 -34.17
C GLY A 210 -34.59 15.86 -34.46
N GLU A 211 -34.84 14.69 -35.06
CA GLU A 211 -35.96 14.13 -35.78
C GLU A 211 -35.73 12.60 -35.90
N MET A 212 -36.84 11.87 -35.94
CA MET A 212 -37.10 10.62 -36.66
C MET A 212 -36.16 9.41 -36.59
N CYS A 213 -36.76 8.36 -36.02
CA CYS A 213 -36.47 6.94 -36.16
C CYS A 213 -36.51 6.48 -37.63
N SER A 214 -35.54 5.68 -38.06
CA SER A 214 -35.71 4.73 -39.17
C SER A 214 -34.82 3.52 -38.93
N ILE A 215 -35.47 2.37 -38.70
CA ILE A 215 -34.87 1.04 -38.64
C ILE A 215 -35.09 0.42 -40.03
N MET A 216 -34.02 -0.10 -40.62
CA MET A 216 -34.06 -1.24 -41.53
C MET A 216 -33.45 -2.44 -40.82
#